data_AF-A0A0F8X0B0-F1
#
_entry.id   AF-A0A0F8X0B0-F1
#
_cell.length_a   1.000
_cell.length_b   1.000
_cell.length_c   1.000
_cell.angle_alpha   90.00
_cell.angle_beta   90.00
_cell.angle_gamma   90.00
#
_symmetry.space_group_name_H-M   'P 1'
#
loop_
_entity.id
_entity.type
_entity.pdbx_description
1 polymer ?
#
loop_
_entity_poly.entity_id
_entity_poly.type
_entity_poly.pdbx_seq_one_letter_code
_entity_poly.pdbx_strand_id
1 'polypeptide(L)' 'MPKLYRVTIKEYSTENVVESFAWMSENRADKVDGGVNINLNHEEYYTVIEEMEG' A
#
# COMPACT_ATOMS: atom_id res chain seq x y z
N MET A 1 16.52 0.24 -14.34
CA MET A 1 16.83 0.28 -12.90
C MET A 1 15.81 -0.63 -12.21
N PRO A 2 16.02 -1.16 -10.99
CA PRO A 2 15.04 -2.04 -10.37
C PRO A 2 13.76 -1.26 -10.02
N LYS A 3 12.59 -1.84 -10.31
CA LYS A 3 11.31 -1.29 -9.86
C LYS A 3 11.21 -1.32 -8.34
N LEU A 4 10.63 -0.27 -7.77
CA LEU A 4 10.30 -0.17 -6.36
C LEU A 4 8.78 -0.08 -6.20
N TYR A 5 8.29 -0.66 -5.12
CA TYR A 5 6.88 -0.76 -4.78
C TYR A 5 6.64 -0.24 -3.37
N ARG A 6 5.50 0.37 -3.11
CA ARG A 6 5.07 0.66 -1.73
C ARG A 6 3.58 0.40 -1.57
N VAL A 7 3.20 0.07 -0.35
CA VAL A 7 1.79 -0.04 0.04
C VAL A 7 1.34 1.30 0.60
N THR A 8 0.15 1.73 0.22
CA THR A 8 -0.46 2.99 0.65
C THR A 8 -1.89 2.71 1.12
N ILE A 9 -2.28 3.21 2.28
CA ILE A 9 -3.64 3.09 2.82
C ILE A 9 -4.39 4.37 2.46
N LYS A 10 -5.57 4.23 1.86
CA LYS A 10 -6.42 5.35 1.44
C LYS A 10 -7.82 5.26 2.01
N GLU A 11 -8.44 6.40 2.25
CA GLU A 11 -9.86 6.52 2.57
C GLU A 11 -10.73 6.37 1.31
N TYR A 12 -11.77 5.55 1.38
CA TYR A 12 -12.73 5.37 0.28
C TYR A 12 -13.49 6.65 -0.10
N SER A 13 -13.81 7.48 0.89
CA SER A 13 -14.67 8.65 0.69
C SER A 13 -13.94 9.84 0.06
N THR A 14 -12.63 9.95 0.31
CA THR A 14 -11.84 11.14 -0.03
C THR A 14 -10.65 10.85 -0.93
N GLU A 15 -10.27 9.57 -1.11
CA GLU A 15 -9.04 9.16 -1.78
C GLU A 15 -7.76 9.67 -1.10
N ASN A 16 -7.86 10.21 0.12
CA ASN A 16 -6.73 10.73 0.87
C ASN A 16 -5.83 9.58 1.33
N VAL A 17 -4.52 9.80 1.22
CA VAL A 17 -3.51 8.90 1.78
C VAL A 17 -3.46 9.10 3.29
N VAL A 18 -3.80 8.05 4.02
CA VAL A 18 -3.73 8.02 5.49
C VAL A 18 -2.32 7.63 5.93
N GLU A 19 -1.76 6.62 5.28
CA GLU A 19 -0.44 6.08 5.59
C GLU A 19 0.24 5.51 4.35
N SER A 20 1.56 5.60 4.29
CA SER A 20 2.35 4.98 3.23
C SER A 20 3.59 4.31 3.82
N PHE A 21 3.88 3.10 3.36
CA PHE A 21 5.08 2.38 3.73
C PHE A 21 6.27 2.80 2.87
N ALA A 22 7.48 2.43 3.31
CA ALA A 22 8.70 2.70 2.55
C ALA A 22 8.69 1.97 1.19
N TRP A 23 9.34 2.57 0.18
CA TRP A 23 9.62 1.89 -1.07
C TRP A 23 10.47 0.62 -0.85
N MET A 24 10.06 -0.48 -1.46
CA MET A 24 10.61 -1.81 -1.25
C MET A 24 10.48 -2.68 -2.51
N SER A 25 10.93 -3.93 -2.45
CA SER A 25 10.71 -4.89 -3.53
C SER A 25 9.26 -5.35 -3.58
N GLU A 26 8.82 -5.81 -4.76
CA GLU A 26 7.47 -6.36 -5.01
C GLU A 26 7.07 -7.42 -3.96
N ASN A 27 7.89 -8.47 -3.80
CA ASN A 27 7.66 -9.54 -2.82
C ASN A 27 7.51 -9.04 -1.37
N ARG A 28 8.11 -7.90 -1.03
CA ARG A 28 7.97 -7.31 0.31
C ARG A 28 6.70 -6.47 0.39
N ALA A 29 6.36 -5.73 -0.66
CA ALA A 29 5.11 -4.99 -0.75
C ALA A 29 3.90 -5.94 -0.64
N ASP A 30 3.90 -7.08 -1.33
CA ASP A 30 2.81 -8.07 -1.25
C ASP A 30 2.60 -8.61 0.16
N LYS A 31 3.71 -8.86 0.89
CA LYS A 31 3.64 -9.32 2.29
C LYS A 31 3.10 -8.24 3.22
N VAL A 32 3.52 -6.99 3.02
CA VAL A 32 3.03 -5.85 3.80
C VAL A 32 1.55 -5.63 3.50
N ASP A 33 1.16 -5.64 2.24
CA ASP A 33 -0.24 -5.52 1.81
C ASP A 33 -1.09 -6.57 2.49
N GLY A 34 -0.77 -7.86 2.34
CA GLY A 34 -1.51 -8.93 2.99
C GLY A 34 -1.60 -8.78 4.52
N GLY A 35 -0.52 -8.35 5.19
CA GLY A 35 -0.51 -8.14 6.63
C GLY A 35 -1.38 -6.96 7.09
N VAL A 36 -1.36 -5.85 6.35
CA VAL A 36 -2.18 -4.66 6.61
C VAL A 36 -3.65 -4.97 6.33
N ASN A 37 -3.91 -5.62 5.20
CA ASN A 37 -5.26 -5.88 4.70
C ASN A 37 -6.08 -6.79 5.64
N ILE A 38 -5.43 -7.66 6.41
CA ILE A 38 -6.10 -8.53 7.40
C ILE A 38 -6.78 -7.73 8.52
N ASN A 39 -6.20 -6.60 8.95
CA ASN A 39 -6.68 -5.81 10.09
C ASN A 39 -7.25 -4.45 9.69
N LEU A 40 -7.40 -4.19 8.39
CA LEU A 40 -7.90 -2.92 7.89
C LEU A 40 -9.42 -2.81 8.13
N ASN A 41 -9.92 -1.61 8.44
CA ASN A 41 -11.35 -1.35 8.37
C ASN A 41 -11.77 -1.13 6.90
N HIS A 42 -12.23 -2.20 6.26
CA HIS A 42 -12.61 -2.24 4.85
C HIS A 42 -13.85 -1.42 4.49
N GLU A 43 -14.61 -0.92 5.47
CA GLU A 43 -15.73 -0.02 5.18
C GLU A 43 -15.24 1.41 4.89
N GLU A 44 -14.10 1.78 5.47
CA GLU A 44 -13.57 3.15 5.42
C GLU A 44 -12.29 3.26 4.59
N TYR A 45 -11.49 2.20 4.54
CA TYR A 45 -10.15 2.24 3.97
C TYR A 45 -9.86 1.07 3.02
N TYR A 46 -8.90 1.28 2.13
CA TYR A 46 -8.34 0.26 1.26
C TYR A 46 -6.84 0.45 1.03
N THR A 47 -6.15 -0.61 0.62
CA THR A 47 -4.73 -0.56 0.26
C THR A 47 -4.53 -0.42 -1.25
N VAL A 48 -3.44 0.25 -1.64
CA VAL A 48 -2.95 0.35 -3.02
C VAL A 48 -1.46 0.03 -3.02
N ILE A 49 -1.04 -0.81 -3.97
CA ILE A 49 0.37 -1.01 -4.27
C ILE A 49 0.76 -0.04 -5.39
N GLU A 50 1.61 0.92 -5.07
CA GLU A 50 2.15 1.90 -6.03
C GLU A 50 3.51 1.42 -6.55
N GLU A 51 3.81 1.68 -7.83
CA GLU A 51 5.09 1.33 -8.47
C GLU A 51 5.87 2.58 -8.90
N MET A 52 7.21 2.50 -8.85
CA MET A 52 8.13 3.53 -9.33
C MET A 52 9.35 2.87 -9.98
N GLU A 53 9.79 3.41 -11.12
CA GLU A 53 11.10 3.08 -11.68
C GLU A 53 12.17 3.71 -10.77
N GLY A 54 12.96 2.85 -10.10
CA GLY A 54 14.08 3.29 -9.26
C GLY A 54 15.29 3.72 -10.08
#